data_AF-A0A923EF63-F1
#
_entry.id   AF-A0A923EF63-F1
#
_cell.length_a   1.000
_cell.length_b   1.000
_cell.length_c   1.000
_cell.angle_alpha   90.00
_cell.angle_beta   90.00
_cell.angle_gamma   90.00
#
_symmetry.space_group_name_H-M   'P 1'
#
loop_
_entity.id
_entity.type
_entity.pdbx_description
1 polymer ?
#
loop_
_entity_poly.entity_id
_entity_poly.type
_entity_poly.pdbx_seq_one_letter_code
_entity_poly.pdbx_strand_id
1 'polypeptide(L)'
;MAWINKAREILHHPDSPLSLKNGQWKISDRMELWNSLGSRIFDQNLDTLKSIVVSVLMERDPSFEIPAEDRYAASIYGKALTHSPVMRKGLAESLAILGNNPNAFSNCSVGNAEATAVLAVREIFTNADWALWGSLNRLLPTLAEAAPNEFLNAVESTLRLSPCPFDRLFSQEGNGITGENYLTGLLWALEGLGWDEKHLVRVCVILGELGSHDPGGQWANRPANSLTTILLPWLPQTLASIEKRKVAVQTLYKEWPDIGWELIVKLLPNQRQISSGSHKPSWRKTIPDDWKKGVTHQKYWEQVSFYAECAVSWAGCDAVRLSELIDHFHNLPKPAFDHLIEVLSSDAITGLQEEMRLSIYNHLTKFTHKNRRFADAKWALSDDLLTIIEAVAAKLAPYSPFNLYQHLFSSRDFDLYEEKGVSSNWIQRNFQKNDGQSWTNALSCATGY
;
A
#
# COMPACT_ATOMS: atom_id res chain seq x y z
N MET A 1 3.56 23.74 40.01
CA MET A 1 2.43 24.07 40.93
C MET A 1 1.65 25.31 40.52
N ALA A 2 2.30 26.45 40.20
CA ALA A 2 1.61 27.72 39.93
C ALA A 2 0.56 27.70 38.79
N TRP A 3 0.80 26.92 37.72
CA TRP A 3 -0.15 26.85 36.59
C TRP A 3 -1.44 26.10 36.92
N ILE A 4 -1.39 25.09 37.82
CA ILE A 4 -2.55 24.25 38.17
C ILE A 4 -3.62 25.06 38.89
N ASN A 5 -3.21 25.96 39.78
CA ASN A 5 -4.14 26.84 40.50
C ASN A 5 -4.89 27.74 39.52
N LYS A 6 -4.17 28.38 38.60
CA LYS A 6 -4.78 29.20 37.52
C LYS A 6 -5.71 28.37 36.63
N ALA A 7 -5.31 27.15 36.25
CA ALA A 7 -6.15 26.28 35.45
C ALA A 7 -7.45 25.86 36.17
N ARG A 8 -7.39 25.64 37.49
CA ARG A 8 -8.58 25.37 38.31
C ARG A 8 -9.52 26.56 38.41
N GLU A 9 -8.97 27.77 38.55
CA GLU A 9 -9.78 29.00 38.52
C GLU A 9 -10.52 29.12 37.18
N ILE A 10 -9.82 28.90 36.06
CA ILE A 10 -10.42 28.90 34.72
C ILE A 10 -11.50 27.82 34.57
N LEU A 11 -11.27 26.63 35.14
CA LEU A 11 -12.21 25.49 35.09
C LEU A 11 -13.56 25.79 35.73
N HIS A 12 -13.62 26.70 36.71
CA HIS A 12 -14.87 27.04 37.41
C HIS A 12 -15.74 28.07 36.68
N HIS A 13 -15.28 28.64 35.56
CA HIS A 13 -16.11 29.53 34.75
C HIS A 13 -17.20 28.75 33.99
N PRO A 14 -18.43 29.32 33.83
CA PRO A 14 -19.58 28.64 33.20
C PRO A 14 -19.30 28.08 31.79
N ASP A 15 -18.48 28.78 31.01
CA ASP A 15 -18.06 28.40 29.65
C ASP A 15 -16.55 28.13 29.60
N SER A 16 -16.04 27.36 30.57
CA SER A 16 -14.61 27.10 30.65
C SER A 16 -14.10 26.39 29.40
N PRO A 17 -13.02 26.88 28.76
CA PRO A 17 -12.35 26.14 27.69
C PRO A 17 -11.61 24.90 28.20
N LEU A 18 -11.48 24.74 29.53
CA LEU A 18 -10.77 23.64 30.16
C LEU A 18 -11.76 22.57 30.64
N SER A 19 -11.34 21.32 30.53
CA SER A 19 -11.98 20.19 31.21
C SER A 19 -10.95 19.30 31.87
N LEU A 20 -11.31 18.72 33.02
CA LEU A 20 -10.47 17.81 33.78
C LEU A 20 -11.23 16.50 34.02
N LYS A 21 -10.75 15.40 33.43
CA LYS A 21 -11.33 14.06 33.63
C LYS A 21 -10.23 13.04 33.85
N ASN A 22 -10.34 12.23 34.91
CA ASN A 22 -9.36 11.20 35.28
C ASN A 22 -7.91 11.72 35.34
N GLY A 23 -7.71 12.92 35.89
CA GLY A 23 -6.39 13.56 35.99
C GLY A 23 -5.85 14.13 34.67
N GLN A 24 -6.59 14.04 33.57
CA GLN A 24 -6.20 14.59 32.26
C GLN A 24 -6.88 15.94 32.01
N TRP A 25 -6.05 16.97 31.79
CA TRP A 25 -6.50 18.28 31.33
C TRP A 25 -6.71 18.26 29.82
N LYS A 26 -7.85 18.77 29.38
CA LYS A 26 -8.19 18.97 27.96
C LYS A 26 -8.66 20.38 27.73
N ILE A 27 -8.34 20.89 26.54
CA ILE A 27 -8.78 22.18 26.05
C ILE A 27 -9.80 21.91 24.93
N SER A 28 -11.01 22.42 25.08
CA SER A 28 -12.07 22.42 24.07
C SER A 28 -11.79 23.51 23.02
N ASP A 29 -12.25 23.32 21.79
CA ASP A 29 -12.25 24.36 20.74
C ASP A 29 -10.88 25.04 20.53
N ARG A 30 -9.80 24.24 20.57
CA ARG A 30 -8.42 24.72 20.54
C ARG A 30 -8.14 25.71 19.41
N MET A 31 -8.69 25.46 18.22
CA MET A 31 -8.51 26.33 17.05
C MET A 31 -9.10 27.73 17.29
N GLU A 32 -10.27 27.82 17.90
CA GLU A 32 -10.91 29.09 18.22
C GLU A 32 -10.13 29.85 19.31
N LEU A 33 -9.60 29.12 20.30
CA LEU A 33 -8.74 29.70 21.32
C LEU A 33 -7.42 30.24 20.77
N TRP A 34 -6.78 29.52 19.85
CA TRP A 34 -5.58 30.03 19.18
C TRP A 34 -5.90 31.26 18.33
N ASN A 35 -7.03 31.28 17.62
CA ASN A 35 -7.44 32.45 16.85
C ASN A 35 -7.75 33.68 17.73
N SER A 36 -8.35 33.49 18.90
CA SER A 36 -8.71 34.58 19.81
C SER A 36 -7.55 35.05 20.69
N LEU A 37 -6.68 34.15 21.13
CA LEU A 37 -5.59 34.44 22.07
C LEU A 37 -4.21 34.47 21.42
N GLY A 38 -4.07 34.13 20.14
CA GLY A 38 -2.79 34.06 19.43
C GLY A 38 -2.05 35.40 19.38
N SER A 39 -2.77 36.53 19.46
CA SER A 39 -2.18 37.87 19.62
C SER A 39 -1.41 38.06 20.94
N ARG A 40 -1.62 37.19 21.93
CA ARG A 40 -0.89 37.23 23.21
C ARG A 40 0.41 36.42 23.19
N ILE A 41 0.73 35.80 22.06
CA ILE A 41 1.91 34.96 21.86
C ILE A 41 2.97 35.78 21.14
N PHE A 42 4.20 35.71 21.64
CA PHE A 42 5.37 36.38 21.10
C PHE A 42 6.45 35.37 20.69
N ASP A 43 7.45 35.82 19.94
CA ASP A 43 8.54 34.98 19.43
C ASP A 43 9.20 34.15 20.53
N GLN A 44 9.47 34.74 21.69
CA GLN A 44 10.05 34.04 22.85
C GLN A 44 9.19 32.85 23.33
N ASN A 45 7.86 32.93 23.19
CA ASN A 45 6.97 31.84 23.52
C ASN A 45 7.08 30.70 22.50
N LEU A 46 7.22 31.03 21.22
CA LEU A 46 7.42 30.05 20.16
C LEU A 46 8.78 29.34 20.30
N ASP A 47 9.84 30.08 20.64
CA ASP A 47 11.16 29.51 20.92
C ASP A 47 11.12 28.55 22.11
N THR A 48 10.44 28.95 23.19
CA THR A 48 10.25 28.12 24.38
C THR A 48 9.45 26.86 24.05
N LEU A 49 8.36 27.00 23.28
CA LEU A 49 7.54 25.88 22.84
C LEU A 49 8.38 24.91 22.00
N LYS A 50 9.12 25.39 21.00
CA LYS A 50 10.01 24.57 20.17
C LYS A 50 10.95 23.73 21.04
N SER A 51 11.67 24.39 21.96
CA SER A 51 12.63 23.72 22.85
C SER A 51 11.98 22.59 23.67
N ILE A 52 10.79 22.85 24.23
CA ILE A 52 10.03 21.85 24.99
C ILE A 52 9.57 20.70 24.07
N VAL A 53 9.02 21.02 22.91
CA VAL A 53 8.50 20.01 21.97
C VAL A 53 9.63 19.08 21.52
N VAL A 54 10.78 19.64 21.12
CA VAL A 54 11.96 18.86 20.71
C VAL A 54 12.42 17.98 21.88
N SER A 55 12.64 18.55 23.06
CA SER A 55 13.10 17.80 24.23
C SER A 55 12.17 16.65 24.61
N VAL A 56 10.85 16.86 24.54
CA VAL A 56 9.85 15.85 24.92
C VAL A 56 9.70 14.78 23.84
N LEU A 57 9.63 15.18 22.57
CA LEU A 57 9.34 14.25 21.47
C LEU A 57 10.57 13.43 21.04
N MET A 58 11.79 13.90 21.32
CA MET A 58 13.02 13.12 21.09
C MET A 58 13.25 12.00 22.13
N GLU A 59 12.43 11.93 23.18
CA GLU A 59 12.43 10.79 24.10
C GLU A 59 12.04 9.51 23.34
N ARG A 60 12.95 8.54 23.36
CA ARG A 60 12.77 7.18 22.86
C ARG A 60 11.96 6.38 23.87
N ASP A 61 11.04 5.57 23.37
CA ASP A 61 10.21 4.68 24.16
C ASP A 61 11.10 3.59 24.78
N PRO A 62 11.22 3.54 26.13
CA PRO A 62 12.06 2.55 26.79
C PRO A 62 11.61 1.11 26.55
N SER A 63 10.39 0.87 26.05
CA SER A 63 9.95 -0.47 25.64
C SER A 63 10.80 -1.06 24.51
N PHE A 64 11.49 -0.25 23.71
CA PHE A 64 12.41 -0.75 22.69
C PHE A 64 13.70 -1.35 23.26
N GLU A 65 13.97 -1.19 24.57
CA GLU A 65 15.11 -1.78 25.26
C GLU A 65 14.85 -3.24 25.70
N ILE A 66 13.62 -3.72 25.59
CA ILE A 66 13.23 -5.10 25.89
C ILE A 66 12.81 -5.87 24.62
N PRO A 67 12.86 -7.23 24.65
CA PRO A 67 12.45 -8.06 23.52
C PRO A 67 11.03 -7.75 23.05
N ALA A 68 10.76 -7.90 21.75
CA ALA A 68 9.50 -7.48 21.13
C ALA A 68 8.29 -8.18 21.75
N GLU A 69 8.43 -9.47 22.06
CA GLU A 69 7.45 -10.32 22.70
C GLU A 69 7.05 -9.87 24.12
N ASP A 70 7.93 -9.13 24.82
CA ASP A 70 7.71 -8.69 26.20
C ASP A 70 7.21 -7.23 26.29
N ARG A 71 7.15 -6.50 25.17
CA ARG A 71 6.82 -5.06 25.14
C ARG A 71 5.43 -4.75 25.67
N TYR A 72 4.48 -5.67 25.52
CA TYR A 72 3.12 -5.49 26.07
C TYR A 72 3.13 -5.32 27.60
N ALA A 73 4.18 -5.80 28.28
CA ALA A 73 4.38 -5.71 29.72
C ALA A 73 5.45 -4.66 30.12
N ALA A 74 5.89 -3.78 29.21
CA ALA A 74 6.96 -2.81 29.44
C ALA A 74 6.78 -1.97 30.72
N SER A 75 5.55 -1.58 31.04
CA SER A 75 5.23 -0.82 32.25
C SER A 75 5.52 -1.59 33.55
N ILE A 76 5.39 -2.92 33.54
CA ILE A 76 5.73 -3.79 34.69
C ILE A 76 7.25 -3.80 34.91
N TYR A 77 8.03 -3.73 33.83
CA TYR A 77 9.49 -3.62 33.85
C TYR A 77 10.00 -2.19 34.13
N GLY A 78 9.11 -1.23 34.43
CA GLY A 78 9.48 0.17 34.61
C GLY A 78 9.95 0.85 33.32
N LYS A 79 9.73 0.24 32.16
CA LYS A 79 10.05 0.77 30.83
C LYS A 79 8.87 1.57 30.29
N ALA A 80 8.67 2.75 30.86
CA ALA A 80 7.61 3.67 30.45
C ALA A 80 8.20 5.05 30.11
N LEU A 81 7.57 5.74 29.16
CA LEU A 81 7.90 7.13 28.85
C LEU A 81 7.75 8.02 30.09
N THR A 82 8.71 8.91 30.28
CA THR A 82 8.70 10.00 31.28
C THR A 82 7.53 10.94 31.02
N HIS A 83 7.27 11.22 29.75
CA HIS A 83 6.22 12.13 29.32
C HIS A 83 4.98 11.38 28.85
N SER A 84 3.81 11.73 29.44
CA SER A 84 2.56 11.03 29.13
C SER A 84 2.18 11.13 27.63
N PRO A 85 1.52 10.10 27.06
CA PRO A 85 1.08 10.12 25.67
C PRO A 85 0.17 11.32 25.33
N VAL A 86 -0.67 11.75 26.28
CA VAL A 86 -1.57 12.90 26.11
C VAL A 86 -0.78 14.20 25.97
N MET A 87 0.27 14.38 26.77
CA MET A 87 1.14 15.56 26.70
C MET A 87 1.94 15.59 25.39
N ARG A 88 2.56 14.46 25.02
CA ARG A 88 3.29 14.33 23.76
C ARG A 88 2.39 14.63 22.56
N LYS A 89 1.16 14.11 22.57
CA LYS A 89 0.14 14.41 21.57
C LYS A 89 -0.19 15.91 21.51
N GLY A 90 -0.48 16.54 22.66
CA GLY A 90 -0.80 17.98 22.71
C GLY A 90 0.32 18.88 22.17
N LEU A 91 1.58 18.50 22.40
CA LEU A 91 2.76 19.19 21.86
C LEU A 91 2.87 19.05 20.33
N ALA A 92 2.69 17.84 19.79
CA ALA A 92 2.66 17.63 18.35
C ALA A 92 1.50 18.41 17.68
N GLU A 93 0.32 18.40 18.31
CA GLU A 93 -0.85 19.15 17.83
C GLU A 93 -0.60 20.66 17.85
N SER A 94 0.16 21.18 18.82
CA SER A 94 0.54 22.60 18.87
C SER A 94 1.43 22.99 17.67
N LEU A 95 2.39 22.13 17.27
CA LEU A 95 3.15 22.35 16.04
C LEU A 95 2.25 22.32 14.79
N ALA A 96 1.28 21.39 14.75
CA ALA A 96 0.33 21.32 13.65
C ALA A 96 -0.53 22.59 13.56
N ILE A 97 -0.94 23.17 14.68
CA ILE A 97 -1.68 24.43 14.68
C ILE A 97 -0.81 25.58 14.17
N LEU A 98 0.44 25.69 14.64
CA LEU A 98 1.39 26.71 14.19
C LEU A 98 1.63 26.66 12.68
N GLY A 99 1.92 25.48 12.15
CA GLY A 99 2.22 25.28 10.73
C GLY A 99 1.02 25.43 9.79
N ASN A 100 -0.21 25.49 10.31
CA ASN A 100 -1.43 25.60 9.52
C ASN A 100 -2.21 26.89 9.75
N ASN A 101 -1.94 27.64 10.82
CA ASN A 101 -2.67 28.86 11.19
C ASN A 101 -1.71 29.99 11.60
N PRO A 102 -0.72 30.34 10.76
CA PRO A 102 0.29 31.35 11.12
C PRO A 102 -0.32 32.72 11.41
N ASN A 103 -1.45 33.04 10.76
CA ASN A 103 -2.12 34.33 10.88
C ASN A 103 -2.75 34.57 12.26
N ALA A 104 -2.92 33.53 13.08
CA ALA A 104 -3.40 33.69 14.45
C ALA A 104 -2.36 34.41 15.35
N PHE A 105 -1.09 34.43 14.95
CA PHE A 105 0.05 34.88 15.77
C PHE A 105 0.52 36.28 15.38
N SER A 106 -0.38 37.26 15.42
CA SER A 106 -0.16 38.62 14.86
C SER A 106 0.99 39.41 15.49
N ASN A 107 1.40 39.07 16.72
CA ASN A 107 2.48 39.74 17.45
C ASN A 107 3.82 38.99 17.39
N CYS A 108 3.88 37.88 16.66
CA CYS A 108 5.13 37.21 16.32
C CYS A 108 5.72 37.81 15.04
N SER A 109 7.03 37.65 14.86
CA SER A 109 7.70 37.99 13.61
C SER A 109 7.06 37.25 12.43
N VAL A 110 6.96 37.92 11.27
CA VAL A 110 6.31 37.37 10.07
C VAL A 110 6.96 36.02 9.70
N GLY A 111 6.13 34.97 9.57
CA GLY A 111 6.57 33.61 9.24
C GLY A 111 7.16 32.82 10.40
N ASN A 112 7.32 33.41 11.60
CA ASN A 112 7.97 32.72 12.72
C ASN A 112 7.20 31.50 13.22
N ALA A 113 5.85 31.54 13.22
CA ALA A 113 5.02 30.39 13.59
C ALA A 113 5.28 29.17 12.69
N GLU A 114 5.28 29.36 11.37
CA GLU A 114 5.56 28.29 10.40
C GLU A 114 7.01 27.81 10.52
N ALA A 115 7.96 28.76 10.63
CA ALA A 115 9.37 28.44 10.81
C ALA A 115 9.62 27.62 12.08
N THR A 116 8.93 27.95 13.18
CA THR A 116 8.99 27.20 14.45
C THR A 116 8.57 25.75 14.24
N ALA A 117 7.45 25.50 13.54
CA ALA A 117 6.99 24.15 13.23
C ALA A 117 8.00 23.39 12.35
N VAL A 118 8.50 24.04 11.30
CA VAL A 118 9.52 23.46 10.39
C VAL A 118 10.80 23.11 11.14
N LEU A 119 11.34 24.05 11.92
CA LEU A 119 12.59 23.84 12.66
C LEU A 119 12.43 22.77 13.76
N ALA A 120 11.26 22.70 14.41
CA ALA A 120 10.98 21.63 15.38
C ALA A 120 10.97 20.26 14.70
N VAL A 121 10.24 20.10 13.59
CA VAL A 121 10.19 18.84 12.83
C VAL A 121 11.57 18.44 12.33
N ARG A 122 12.33 19.39 11.77
CA ARG A 122 13.72 19.17 11.36
C ARG A 122 14.57 18.64 12.50
N GLU A 123 14.56 19.32 13.65
CA GLU A 123 15.40 18.99 14.79
C GLU A 123 15.03 17.64 15.41
N ILE A 124 13.74 17.32 15.51
CA ILE A 124 13.25 16.02 15.99
C ILE A 124 13.79 14.87 15.12
N PHE A 125 13.78 15.03 13.79
CA PHE A 125 14.18 13.95 12.89
C PHE A 125 15.65 13.99 12.46
N THR A 126 16.41 14.99 12.87
CA THR A 126 17.85 15.08 12.59
C THR A 126 18.55 13.89 13.25
N ASN A 127 19.15 13.01 12.42
CA ASN A 127 19.79 11.77 12.85
C ASN A 127 18.86 10.83 13.65
N ALA A 128 17.56 10.83 13.34
CA ALA A 128 16.60 9.93 13.99
C ALA A 128 16.92 8.47 13.68
N ASP A 129 17.09 7.67 14.73
CA ASP A 129 17.20 6.23 14.64
C ASP A 129 15.81 5.56 14.55
N TRP A 130 15.81 4.27 14.28
CA TRP A 130 14.58 3.47 14.17
C TRP A 130 13.72 3.53 15.44
N ALA A 131 14.36 3.62 16.62
CA ALA A 131 13.68 3.63 17.90
C ALA A 131 12.92 4.95 18.06
N LEU A 132 13.51 6.08 17.67
CA LEU A 132 12.81 7.38 17.68
C LEU A 132 11.63 7.39 16.71
N TRP A 133 11.79 6.88 15.48
CA TRP A 133 10.67 6.73 14.53
C TRP A 133 9.54 5.87 15.13
N GLY A 134 9.86 4.73 15.74
CA GLY A 134 8.90 3.86 16.42
C GLY A 134 8.24 4.53 17.63
N SER A 135 8.98 5.34 18.39
CA SER A 135 8.50 6.07 19.57
C SER A 135 7.51 7.18 19.21
N LEU A 136 7.64 7.69 17.99
CA LEU A 136 6.78 8.73 17.44
C LEU A 136 5.65 8.17 16.60
N ASN A 137 5.52 6.85 16.42
CA ASN A 137 4.56 6.19 15.53
C ASN A 137 3.16 6.87 15.54
N ARG A 138 2.52 7.00 16.71
CA ARG A 138 1.16 7.60 16.81
C ARG A 138 1.10 9.12 16.59
N LEU A 139 2.24 9.80 16.52
CA LEU A 139 2.39 11.25 16.37
C LEU A 139 2.86 11.65 14.96
N LEU A 140 3.42 10.71 14.19
CA LEU A 140 3.93 10.97 12.84
C LEU A 140 2.90 11.65 11.92
N PRO A 141 1.61 11.26 11.89
CA PRO A 141 0.63 11.96 11.05
C PRO A 141 0.49 13.44 11.40
N THR A 142 0.47 13.77 12.69
CA THR A 142 0.36 15.16 13.15
C THR A 142 1.62 15.97 12.85
N LEU A 143 2.81 15.37 13.03
CA LEU A 143 4.09 16.01 12.69
C LEU A 143 4.23 16.24 11.19
N ALA A 144 3.77 15.30 10.37
CA ALA A 144 3.73 15.43 8.92
C ALA A 144 2.84 16.60 8.48
N GLU A 145 1.67 16.76 9.10
CA GLU A 145 0.79 17.89 8.82
C GLU A 145 1.33 19.24 9.34
N ALA A 146 2.19 19.24 10.36
CA ALA A 146 2.83 20.46 10.87
C ALA A 146 3.80 21.06 9.85
N ALA A 147 4.66 20.25 9.24
CA ALA A 147 5.62 20.69 8.23
C ALA A 147 5.82 19.63 7.13
N PRO A 148 4.91 19.52 6.14
CA PRO A 148 4.91 18.44 5.15
C PRO A 148 6.22 18.26 4.40
N ASN A 149 6.75 19.34 3.84
CA ASN A 149 7.98 19.29 3.06
C ASN A 149 9.18 18.86 3.91
N GLU A 150 9.26 19.35 5.15
CA GLU A 150 10.35 19.00 6.07
C GLU A 150 10.22 17.55 6.55
N PHE A 151 9.00 17.09 6.84
CA PHE A 151 8.74 15.70 7.18
C PHE A 151 9.14 14.75 6.03
N LEU A 152 8.72 15.05 4.80
CA LEU A 152 9.11 14.25 3.62
C LEU A 152 10.62 14.29 3.38
N ASN A 153 11.29 15.43 3.59
CA ASN A 153 12.75 15.53 3.53
C ASN A 153 13.41 14.60 4.56
N ALA A 154 12.87 14.54 5.77
CA ALA A 154 13.38 13.68 6.84
C ALA A 154 13.22 12.20 6.51
N VAL A 155 12.06 11.79 5.97
CA VAL A 155 11.81 10.41 5.54
C VAL A 155 12.79 10.00 4.43
N GLU A 156 12.92 10.80 3.37
CA GLU A 156 13.86 10.52 2.28
C GLU A 156 15.32 10.49 2.75
N SER A 157 15.70 11.42 3.63
CA SER A 157 17.06 11.43 4.19
C SER A 157 17.33 10.18 5.02
N THR A 158 16.31 9.68 5.72
CA THR A 158 16.39 8.43 6.49
C THR A 158 16.51 7.21 5.58
N LEU A 159 15.75 7.14 4.49
CA LEU A 159 15.81 6.05 3.51
C LEU A 159 17.18 5.93 2.83
N ARG A 160 17.88 7.05 2.65
CA ARG A 160 19.24 7.08 2.07
C ARG A 160 20.35 6.62 3.01
N LEU A 161 20.05 6.39 4.29
CA LEU A 161 21.07 5.92 5.25
C LEU A 161 21.39 4.44 5.04
N SER A 162 22.63 4.06 5.34
CA SER A 162 23.06 2.66 5.34
C SER A 162 23.76 2.35 6.68
N PRO A 163 23.20 1.46 7.53
CA PRO A 163 21.92 0.76 7.36
C PRO A 163 20.70 1.69 7.47
N CYS A 164 19.61 1.38 6.75
CA CYS A 164 18.38 2.18 6.76
C CYS A 164 17.61 1.93 8.08
N PRO A 165 17.26 2.99 8.83
CA PRO A 165 16.47 2.84 10.07
C PRO A 165 15.11 2.15 9.87
N PHE A 166 14.49 2.31 8.70
CA PHE A 166 13.19 1.68 8.42
C PHE A 166 13.28 0.16 8.26
N ASP A 167 14.42 -0.40 7.82
CA ASP A 167 14.65 -1.86 7.78
C ASP A 167 14.54 -2.46 9.17
N ARG A 168 15.18 -1.80 10.13
CA ARG A 168 15.09 -2.22 11.53
C ARG A 168 13.66 -2.06 12.03
N LEU A 169 12.94 -1.01 11.65
CA LEU A 169 11.55 -0.81 12.05
C LEU A 169 10.62 -1.92 11.48
N PHE A 170 10.80 -2.34 10.23
CA PHE A 170 10.11 -3.51 9.66
C PHE A 170 10.39 -4.78 10.48
N SER A 171 11.66 -5.01 10.86
CA SER A 171 12.04 -6.19 11.66
C SER A 171 11.42 -6.22 13.07
N GLN A 172 10.88 -5.09 13.55
CA GLN A 172 10.21 -5.02 14.86
C GLN A 172 8.71 -5.36 14.80
N GLU A 173 8.18 -5.72 13.62
CA GLU A 173 6.79 -6.17 13.47
C GLU A 173 6.52 -7.39 14.35
N GLY A 174 5.62 -7.24 15.32
CA GLY A 174 5.18 -8.32 16.20
C GLY A 174 4.08 -9.17 15.56
N ASN A 175 4.03 -10.45 15.96
CA ASN A 175 2.99 -11.39 15.56
C ASN A 175 1.89 -11.55 16.63
N GLY A 176 0.69 -11.94 16.20
CA GLY A 176 -0.42 -12.27 17.11
C GLY A 176 -1.13 -11.06 17.73
N ILE A 177 -1.99 -11.32 18.72
CA ILE A 177 -2.87 -10.30 19.35
C ILE A 177 -2.06 -9.24 20.12
N THR A 178 -0.89 -9.60 20.65
CA THR A 178 0.01 -8.71 21.38
C THR A 178 1.08 -8.09 20.49
N GLY A 179 1.11 -8.43 19.19
CA GLY A 179 2.04 -7.87 18.23
C GLY A 179 1.73 -6.39 17.94
N GLU A 180 2.78 -5.58 17.80
CA GLU A 180 2.66 -4.18 17.39
C GLU A 180 3.33 -3.95 16.03
N ASN A 181 2.79 -2.97 15.29
CA ASN A 181 3.38 -2.48 14.05
C ASN A 181 3.75 -0.99 14.23
N TYR A 182 5.04 -0.70 14.13
CA TYR A 182 5.62 0.63 14.38
C TYR A 182 5.73 1.50 13.12
N LEU A 183 5.26 1.03 11.97
CA LEU A 183 5.23 1.75 10.70
C LEU A 183 3.86 2.38 10.38
N THR A 184 2.81 1.94 11.08
CA THR A 184 1.43 2.38 10.81
C THR A 184 1.28 3.90 10.77
N GLY A 185 1.92 4.60 11.68
CA GLY A 185 1.92 6.05 11.73
C GLY A 185 2.68 6.73 10.60
N LEU A 186 3.78 6.13 10.13
CA LEU A 186 4.51 6.62 8.96
C LEU A 186 3.64 6.48 7.70
N LEU A 187 3.00 5.33 7.54
CA LEU A 187 2.08 5.09 6.42
C LEU A 187 0.89 6.07 6.47
N TRP A 188 0.27 6.26 7.63
CA TRP A 188 -0.81 7.24 7.79
C TRP A 188 -0.36 8.68 7.56
N ALA A 189 0.85 9.03 7.95
CA ALA A 189 1.43 10.34 7.64
C ALA A 189 1.55 10.54 6.12
N LEU A 190 2.11 9.56 5.41
CA LEU A 190 2.27 9.61 3.95
C LEU A 190 0.92 9.61 3.24
N GLU A 191 -0.03 8.77 3.66
CA GLU A 191 -1.41 8.77 3.17
C GLU A 191 -2.10 10.12 3.38
N GLY A 192 -1.95 10.72 4.56
CA GLY A 192 -2.48 12.04 4.88
C GLY A 192 -1.93 13.13 3.98
N LEU A 193 -0.61 13.13 3.74
CA LEU A 193 0.05 14.08 2.83
C LEU A 193 -0.30 13.83 1.36
N GLY A 194 -0.56 12.58 0.97
CA GLY A 194 -0.97 12.19 -0.37
C GLY A 194 -2.31 12.80 -0.82
N TRP A 195 -3.11 13.34 0.11
CA TRP A 195 -4.32 14.07 -0.22
C TRP A 195 -4.06 15.39 -0.97
N ASP A 196 -2.92 16.04 -0.73
CA ASP A 196 -2.52 17.26 -1.42
C ASP A 196 -1.79 16.92 -2.72
N GLU A 197 -2.32 17.42 -3.84
CA GLU A 197 -1.76 17.22 -5.19
C GLU A 197 -0.28 17.61 -5.30
N LYS A 198 0.17 18.58 -4.49
CA LYS A 198 1.57 19.02 -4.43
C LYS A 198 2.51 17.93 -3.96
N HIS A 199 2.06 17.06 -3.05
CA HIS A 199 2.90 16.03 -2.43
C HIS A 199 2.69 14.64 -3.03
N LEU A 200 1.61 14.40 -3.78
CA LEU A 200 1.22 13.07 -4.27
C LEU A 200 2.38 12.29 -4.92
N VAL A 201 3.05 12.88 -5.92
CA VAL A 201 4.11 12.18 -6.66
C VAL A 201 5.25 11.78 -5.72
N ARG A 202 5.65 12.70 -4.85
CA ARG A 202 6.73 12.49 -3.87
C ARG A 202 6.37 11.41 -2.86
N VAL A 203 5.13 11.43 -2.35
CA VAL A 203 4.58 10.40 -1.47
C VAL A 203 4.57 9.04 -2.15
N CYS A 204 4.16 8.95 -3.42
CA CYS A 204 4.17 7.68 -4.15
C CYS A 204 5.58 7.11 -4.29
N VAL A 205 6.58 7.94 -4.62
CA VAL A 205 7.97 7.48 -4.72
C VAL A 205 8.51 7.00 -3.37
N ILE A 206 8.26 7.75 -2.28
CA ILE A 206 8.66 7.35 -0.92
C ILE A 206 8.00 6.03 -0.50
N LEU A 207 6.70 5.85 -0.77
CA LEU A 207 6.02 4.58 -0.50
C LEU A 207 6.56 3.44 -1.39
N GLY A 208 7.01 3.76 -2.60
CA GLY A 208 7.70 2.83 -3.49
C GLY A 208 9.02 2.34 -2.89
N GLU A 209 9.86 3.26 -2.44
CA GLU A 209 11.12 2.97 -1.76
C GLU A 209 10.88 2.20 -0.45
N LEU A 210 9.94 2.64 0.40
CA LEU A 210 9.55 1.86 1.59
C LEU A 210 9.08 0.44 1.23
N GLY A 211 8.41 0.27 0.09
CA GLY A 211 7.98 -1.03 -0.41
C GLY A 211 9.13 -1.93 -0.86
N SER A 212 10.22 -1.37 -1.41
CA SER A 212 11.40 -2.16 -1.78
C SER A 212 12.22 -2.65 -0.57
N HIS A 213 12.08 -1.97 0.56
CA HIS A 213 12.65 -2.35 1.85
C HIS A 213 11.74 -3.29 2.67
N ASP A 214 10.50 -3.53 2.24
CA ASP A 214 9.52 -4.30 3.00
C ASP A 214 9.77 -5.83 2.89
N PRO A 215 10.13 -6.54 3.97
CA PRO A 215 10.40 -7.99 3.93
C PRO A 215 9.14 -8.87 3.83
N GLY A 216 7.95 -8.28 3.73
CA GLY A 216 6.69 -9.02 3.86
C GLY A 216 6.31 -9.25 5.33
N GLY A 217 5.19 -9.95 5.55
CA GLY A 217 4.62 -10.22 6.89
C GLY A 217 3.10 -10.24 6.89
N GLN A 218 2.48 -10.25 8.07
CA GLN A 218 1.06 -10.59 8.23
C GLN A 218 0.14 -9.37 8.35
N TRP A 219 0.71 -8.19 8.58
CA TRP A 219 -0.08 -6.98 8.70
C TRP A 219 -0.53 -6.45 7.35
N ALA A 220 -1.81 -6.10 7.23
CA ALA A 220 -2.35 -5.49 6.03
C ALA A 220 -1.85 -4.05 5.81
N ASN A 221 -1.39 -3.36 6.85
CA ASN A 221 -0.96 -1.96 6.73
C ASN A 221 0.49 -1.89 6.25
N ARG A 222 0.68 -1.84 4.92
CA ARG A 222 1.98 -1.94 4.23
C ARG A 222 2.10 -0.92 3.10
N PRO A 223 3.32 -0.52 2.70
CA PRO A 223 3.52 0.53 1.69
C PRO A 223 2.77 0.28 0.38
N ALA A 224 2.80 -0.96 -0.14
CA ALA A 224 2.08 -1.34 -1.36
C ALA A 224 0.55 -1.19 -1.24
N ASN A 225 0.00 -1.42 -0.03
CA ASN A 225 -1.43 -1.25 0.23
C ASN A 225 -1.82 0.23 0.32
N SER A 226 -0.98 1.07 0.93
CA SER A 226 -1.16 2.52 0.93
C SER A 226 -1.11 3.07 -0.50
N LEU A 227 -0.10 2.69 -1.31
CA LEU A 227 -0.01 3.07 -2.73
C LEU A 227 -1.27 2.71 -3.52
N THR A 228 -1.70 1.44 -3.41
CA THR A 228 -2.88 0.97 -4.12
C THR A 228 -4.10 1.78 -3.70
N THR A 229 -4.30 1.97 -2.39
CA THR A 229 -5.47 2.66 -1.83
C THR A 229 -5.54 4.13 -2.25
N ILE A 230 -4.39 4.83 -2.30
CA ILE A 230 -4.32 6.23 -2.75
C ILE A 230 -4.74 6.36 -4.21
N LEU A 231 -4.29 5.42 -5.06
CA LEU A 231 -4.38 5.51 -6.52
C LEU A 231 -5.52 4.71 -7.16
N LEU A 232 -6.40 4.10 -6.36
CA LEU A 232 -7.58 3.37 -6.84
C LEU A 232 -8.38 4.21 -7.85
N PRO A 233 -8.74 3.64 -9.02
CA PRO A 233 -9.42 4.41 -10.07
C PRO A 233 -10.85 4.78 -9.68
N TRP A 234 -11.56 3.93 -8.92
CA TRP A 234 -12.95 4.14 -8.52
C TRP A 234 -13.11 4.89 -7.19
N LEU A 235 -12.08 4.92 -6.35
CA LEU A 235 -12.08 5.62 -5.05
C LEU A 235 -10.68 6.15 -4.72
N PRO A 236 -10.18 7.16 -5.46
CA PRO A 236 -8.92 7.78 -5.12
C PRO A 236 -8.98 8.42 -3.74
N GLN A 237 -7.90 8.27 -2.96
CA GLN A 237 -7.73 8.95 -1.69
C GLN A 237 -6.77 10.13 -1.86
N THR A 238 -7.09 11.00 -2.82
CA THR A 238 -6.33 12.20 -3.11
C THR A 238 -7.20 13.24 -3.81
N LEU A 239 -6.87 14.52 -3.65
CA LEU A 239 -7.48 15.63 -4.41
C LEU A 239 -6.81 15.87 -5.77
N ALA A 240 -5.73 15.13 -6.05
CA ALA A 240 -4.99 15.27 -7.28
C ALA A 240 -5.83 15.00 -8.54
N SER A 241 -5.56 15.77 -9.60
CA SER A 241 -6.15 15.56 -10.91
C SER A 241 -5.83 14.16 -11.48
N ILE A 242 -6.58 13.72 -12.48
CA ILE A 242 -6.28 12.47 -13.18
C ILE A 242 -4.86 12.53 -13.77
N GLU A 243 -4.52 13.63 -14.43
CA GLU A 243 -3.18 13.84 -14.99
C GLU A 243 -2.07 13.73 -13.95
N LYS A 244 -2.25 14.32 -12.77
CA LYS A 244 -1.23 14.18 -11.71
C LYS A 244 -1.13 12.75 -11.18
N ARG A 245 -2.23 12.01 -11.10
CA ARG A 245 -2.21 10.58 -10.74
C ARG A 245 -1.50 9.73 -11.80
N LYS A 246 -1.69 10.04 -13.09
CA LYS A 246 -0.94 9.42 -14.20
C LYS A 246 0.57 9.65 -14.03
N VAL A 247 0.97 10.90 -13.79
CA VAL A 247 2.38 11.26 -13.54
C VAL A 247 2.94 10.53 -12.31
N ALA A 248 2.17 10.42 -11.22
CA ALA A 248 2.61 9.72 -10.01
C ALA A 248 2.92 8.24 -10.28
N VAL A 249 2.04 7.55 -11.00
CA VAL A 249 2.19 6.14 -11.39
C VAL A 249 3.39 5.94 -12.32
N GLN A 250 3.54 6.79 -13.33
CA GLN A 250 4.69 6.74 -14.25
C GLN A 250 6.03 7.02 -13.54
N THR A 251 6.05 8.01 -12.65
CA THR A 251 7.25 8.36 -11.89
C THR A 251 7.64 7.23 -10.95
N LEU A 252 6.66 6.64 -10.24
CA LEU A 252 6.90 5.48 -9.38
C LEU A 252 7.50 4.32 -10.17
N TYR A 253 6.94 3.97 -11.33
CA TYR A 253 7.48 2.88 -12.16
C TYR A 253 8.90 3.17 -12.65
N LYS A 254 9.21 4.43 -12.98
CA LYS A 254 10.56 4.83 -13.41
C LYS A 254 11.60 4.67 -12.30
N GLU A 255 11.26 5.05 -11.07
CA GLU A 255 12.18 5.02 -9.92
C GLU A 255 12.24 3.63 -9.27
N TRP A 256 11.11 2.93 -9.20
CA TRP A 256 10.94 1.60 -8.58
C TRP A 256 10.14 0.65 -9.48
N PRO A 257 10.76 0.07 -10.53
CA PRO A 257 10.05 -0.69 -11.56
C PRO A 257 9.23 -1.88 -11.04
N ASP A 258 9.76 -2.64 -10.09
CA ASP A 258 9.09 -3.82 -9.55
C ASP A 258 7.86 -3.43 -8.71
N ILE A 259 7.99 -2.39 -7.87
CA ILE A 259 6.86 -1.87 -7.08
C ILE A 259 5.82 -1.21 -7.99
N GLY A 260 6.25 -0.49 -9.03
CA GLY A 260 5.38 0.10 -10.04
C GLY A 260 4.61 -0.96 -10.83
N TRP A 261 5.26 -2.08 -11.15
CA TRP A 261 4.63 -3.24 -11.79
C TRP A 261 3.55 -3.85 -10.89
N GLU A 262 3.89 -4.18 -9.64
CA GLU A 262 2.91 -4.72 -8.70
C GLU A 262 1.70 -3.79 -8.51
N LEU A 263 1.96 -2.48 -8.46
CA LEU A 263 0.91 -1.49 -8.33
C LEU A 263 -0.01 -1.50 -9.55
N ILE A 264 0.54 -1.46 -10.77
CA ILE A 264 -0.30 -1.33 -11.97
C ILE A 264 -1.20 -2.54 -12.16
N VAL A 265 -0.69 -3.74 -11.86
CA VAL A 265 -1.49 -4.98 -11.86
C VAL A 265 -2.62 -4.88 -10.83
N LYS A 266 -2.33 -4.45 -9.59
CA LYS A 266 -3.34 -4.26 -8.52
C LYS A 266 -4.39 -3.18 -8.85
N LEU A 267 -4.10 -2.27 -9.76
CA LEU A 267 -5.00 -1.19 -10.21
C LEU A 267 -5.82 -1.56 -11.45
N LEU A 268 -5.60 -2.72 -12.06
CA LEU A 268 -6.43 -3.23 -13.14
C LEU A 268 -7.89 -3.43 -12.68
N PRO A 269 -8.86 -3.43 -13.61
CA PRO A 269 -10.26 -3.63 -13.26
C PRO A 269 -10.49 -4.93 -12.48
N ASN A 270 -11.45 -4.87 -11.57
CA ASN A 270 -11.90 -5.97 -10.71
C ASN A 270 -10.88 -6.53 -9.72
N GLN A 271 -9.64 -6.02 -9.67
CA GLN A 271 -8.61 -6.49 -8.73
C GLN A 271 -8.86 -6.04 -7.29
N ARG A 272 -9.35 -4.80 -7.11
CA ARG A 272 -9.81 -4.31 -5.81
C ARG A 272 -11.19 -3.69 -5.93
N GLN A 273 -12.16 -4.32 -5.28
CA GLN A 273 -13.57 -3.88 -5.28
C GLN A 273 -14.02 -3.34 -3.93
N ILE A 274 -13.20 -3.50 -2.88
CA ILE A 274 -13.48 -3.03 -1.52
C ILE A 274 -12.27 -2.24 -1.05
N SER A 275 -12.54 -1.15 -0.33
CA SER A 275 -11.53 -0.33 0.33
C SER A 275 -12.12 0.37 1.54
N SER A 276 -11.36 0.40 2.64
CA SER A 276 -11.67 1.21 3.83
C SER A 276 -11.30 2.68 3.66
N GLY A 277 -10.63 3.04 2.57
CA GLY A 277 -9.98 4.34 2.38
C GLY A 277 -8.63 4.43 3.10
N SER A 278 -7.97 5.57 2.95
CA SER A 278 -6.68 5.87 3.60
C SER A 278 -6.86 6.87 4.74
N HIS A 279 -5.82 7.07 5.52
CA HIS A 279 -5.78 8.15 6.50
C HIS A 279 -6.06 9.51 5.84
N LYS A 280 -6.85 10.35 6.53
CA LYS A 280 -7.19 11.71 6.10
C LYS A 280 -6.51 12.73 7.02
N PRO A 281 -5.98 13.84 6.48
CA PRO A 281 -5.40 14.90 7.29
C PRO A 281 -6.43 15.44 8.29
N SER A 282 -5.98 15.66 9.52
CA SER A 282 -6.81 16.14 10.63
C SER A 282 -6.65 17.65 10.90
N TRP A 283 -5.49 18.20 10.58
CA TRP A 283 -5.08 19.58 10.86
C TRP A 283 -5.05 20.43 9.58
N ARG A 284 -4.60 19.86 8.47
CA ARG A 284 -4.69 20.41 7.12
C ARG A 284 -6.08 20.14 6.55
N LYS A 285 -7.00 21.09 6.72
CA LYS A 285 -8.35 21.05 6.15
C LYS A 285 -8.35 21.27 4.62
N THR A 286 -7.58 20.49 3.89
CA THR A 286 -7.47 20.56 2.43
C THR A 286 -8.63 19.88 1.72
N ILE A 287 -9.21 18.84 2.34
CA ILE A 287 -10.37 18.13 1.81
C ILE A 287 -11.62 19.00 2.04
N PRO A 288 -12.34 19.41 0.97
CA PRO A 288 -13.58 20.17 1.11
C PRO A 288 -14.65 19.40 1.89
N ASP A 289 -15.48 20.11 2.66
CA ASP A 289 -16.58 19.50 3.44
C ASP A 289 -17.62 18.81 2.55
N ASP A 290 -17.77 19.26 1.31
CA ASP A 290 -18.67 18.70 0.29
C ASP A 290 -18.02 17.61 -0.59
N TRP A 291 -16.79 17.19 -0.26
CA TRP A 291 -16.10 16.13 -1.00
C TRP A 291 -16.91 14.83 -1.00
N LYS A 292 -17.24 14.35 -2.20
CA LYS A 292 -18.00 13.11 -2.39
C LYS A 292 -17.07 11.94 -2.65
N LYS A 293 -17.39 10.79 -2.03
CA LYS A 293 -16.68 9.53 -2.29
C LYS A 293 -16.92 9.09 -3.73
N GLY A 294 -15.85 8.59 -4.35
CA GLY A 294 -15.88 7.97 -5.67
C GLY A 294 -15.67 8.94 -6.82
N VAL A 295 -15.74 8.42 -8.05
CA VAL A 295 -15.56 9.19 -9.28
C VAL A 295 -16.73 8.95 -10.23
N THR A 296 -16.88 9.84 -11.22
CA THR A 296 -17.84 9.62 -12.30
C THR A 296 -17.40 8.43 -13.17
N HIS A 297 -18.34 7.77 -13.82
CA HIS A 297 -18.07 6.64 -14.71
C HIS A 297 -17.04 7.00 -15.81
N GLN A 298 -17.14 8.21 -16.37
CA GLN A 298 -16.17 8.70 -17.35
C GLN A 298 -14.75 8.79 -16.78
N LYS A 299 -14.59 9.40 -15.61
CA LYS A 299 -13.27 9.54 -14.96
C LYS A 299 -12.67 8.19 -14.55
N TYR A 300 -13.53 7.26 -14.11
CA TYR A 300 -13.13 5.88 -13.82
C TYR A 300 -12.53 5.21 -15.06
N TRP A 301 -13.25 5.19 -16.19
CA TRP A 301 -12.79 4.53 -17.41
C TRP A 301 -11.60 5.23 -18.05
N GLU A 302 -11.50 6.55 -17.95
CA GLU A 302 -10.32 7.28 -18.42
C GLU A 302 -9.05 6.78 -17.71
N GLN A 303 -9.10 6.66 -16.39
CA GLN A 303 -7.96 6.22 -15.61
C GLN A 303 -7.68 4.72 -15.74
N VAL A 304 -8.72 3.89 -15.76
CA VAL A 304 -8.60 2.45 -16.01
C VAL A 304 -7.93 2.19 -17.36
N SER A 305 -8.34 2.88 -18.42
CA SER A 305 -7.77 2.71 -19.75
C SER A 305 -6.29 3.09 -19.74
N PHE A 306 -5.93 4.19 -19.08
CA PHE A 306 -4.54 4.59 -18.93
C PHE A 306 -3.71 3.56 -18.13
N TYR A 307 -4.23 3.02 -17.03
CA TYR A 307 -3.51 2.03 -16.23
C TYR A 307 -3.32 0.71 -16.98
N ALA A 308 -4.34 0.24 -17.69
CA ALA A 308 -4.25 -0.96 -18.50
C ALA A 308 -3.22 -0.79 -19.63
N GLU A 309 -3.20 0.38 -20.28
CA GLU A 309 -2.22 0.70 -21.32
C GLU A 309 -0.79 0.73 -20.77
N CYS A 310 -0.59 1.33 -19.58
CA CYS A 310 0.71 1.30 -18.91
C CYS A 310 1.13 -0.14 -18.60
N ALA A 311 0.22 -0.99 -18.10
CA ALA A 311 0.54 -2.37 -17.78
C ALA A 311 1.07 -3.12 -19.02
N VAL A 312 0.39 -3.01 -20.16
CA VAL A 312 0.81 -3.65 -21.42
C VAL A 312 2.13 -3.08 -21.92
N SER A 313 2.27 -1.75 -21.95
CA SER A 313 3.49 -1.08 -22.40
C SER A 313 4.71 -1.42 -21.53
N TRP A 314 4.54 -1.53 -20.21
CA TRP A 314 5.61 -1.82 -19.25
C TRP A 314 5.97 -3.30 -19.18
N ALA A 315 5.08 -4.20 -19.57
CA ALA A 315 5.41 -5.61 -19.76
C ALA A 315 6.43 -5.77 -20.90
N GLY A 316 6.27 -5.00 -21.99
CA GLY A 316 7.22 -5.02 -23.10
C GLY A 316 7.46 -6.43 -23.63
N CYS A 317 8.72 -6.89 -23.58
CA CYS A 317 9.12 -8.26 -23.95
C CYS A 317 9.40 -9.19 -22.76
N ASP A 318 9.05 -8.77 -21.55
CA ASP A 318 9.27 -9.58 -20.34
C ASP A 318 8.24 -10.71 -20.26
N ALA A 319 8.71 -11.95 -20.43
CA ALA A 319 7.85 -13.13 -20.47
C ALA A 319 7.09 -13.37 -19.16
N VAL A 320 7.66 -12.99 -18.01
CA VAL A 320 7.02 -13.17 -16.69
C VAL A 320 5.85 -12.19 -16.56
N ARG A 321 6.10 -10.91 -16.86
CA ARG A 321 5.07 -9.86 -16.83
C ARG A 321 3.95 -10.10 -17.84
N LEU A 322 4.30 -10.54 -19.06
CA LEU A 322 3.31 -10.91 -20.07
C LEU A 322 2.48 -12.11 -19.62
N SER A 323 3.10 -13.13 -19.02
CA SER A 323 2.40 -14.30 -18.47
C SER A 323 1.40 -13.89 -17.39
N GLU A 324 1.78 -12.97 -16.50
CA GLU A 324 0.88 -12.42 -15.48
C GLU A 324 -0.29 -11.63 -16.09
N LEU A 325 -0.05 -10.77 -17.09
CA LEU A 325 -1.13 -10.03 -17.76
C LEU A 325 -2.12 -10.92 -18.49
N ILE A 326 -1.69 -12.07 -19.02
CA ILE A 326 -2.59 -13.03 -19.67
C ILE A 326 -3.69 -13.49 -18.70
N ASP A 327 -3.36 -13.69 -17.42
CA ASP A 327 -4.36 -14.06 -16.41
C ASP A 327 -5.41 -12.95 -16.19
N HIS A 328 -5.11 -11.71 -16.60
CA HIS A 328 -5.98 -10.55 -16.49
C HIS A 328 -6.70 -10.14 -17.80
N PHE A 329 -6.62 -10.91 -18.89
CA PHE A 329 -7.25 -10.59 -20.18
C PHE A 329 -8.72 -10.15 -20.07
N HIS A 330 -9.49 -10.81 -19.21
CA HIS A 330 -10.92 -10.53 -18.97
C HIS A 330 -11.20 -9.14 -18.37
N ASN A 331 -10.18 -8.49 -17.79
CA ASN A 331 -10.29 -7.19 -17.15
C ASN A 331 -9.75 -6.06 -18.02
N LEU A 332 -9.11 -6.36 -19.15
CA LEU A 332 -8.49 -5.33 -19.98
C LEU A 332 -9.53 -4.61 -20.84
N PRO A 333 -9.54 -3.25 -20.85
CA PRO A 333 -10.26 -2.49 -21.86
C PRO A 333 -9.79 -2.84 -23.27
N LYS A 334 -10.68 -2.76 -24.27
CA LYS A 334 -10.41 -3.16 -25.66
C LYS A 334 -9.07 -2.62 -26.23
N PRO A 335 -8.69 -1.33 -26.04
CA PRO A 335 -7.42 -0.84 -26.56
C PRO A 335 -6.20 -1.59 -25.97
N ALA A 336 -6.17 -1.77 -24.65
CA ALA A 336 -5.09 -2.49 -23.98
C ALA A 336 -5.11 -4.00 -24.31
N PHE A 337 -6.30 -4.58 -24.48
CA PHE A 337 -6.44 -5.97 -24.97
C PHE A 337 -5.80 -6.13 -26.34
N ASP A 338 -6.13 -5.23 -27.29
CA ASP A 338 -5.62 -5.29 -28.66
C ASP A 338 -4.11 -5.07 -28.70
N HIS A 339 -3.61 -4.13 -27.92
CA HIS A 339 -2.18 -3.90 -27.79
C HIS A 339 -1.46 -5.11 -27.19
N LEU A 340 -2.04 -5.79 -26.18
CA LEU A 340 -1.44 -7.01 -25.62
C LEU A 340 -1.39 -8.13 -26.65
N ILE A 341 -2.44 -8.31 -27.45
CA ILE A 341 -2.46 -9.26 -28.57
C ILE A 341 -1.37 -8.94 -29.60
N GLU A 342 -1.17 -7.66 -29.93
CA GLU A 342 -0.12 -7.20 -30.85
C GLU A 342 1.28 -7.52 -30.29
N VAL A 343 1.53 -7.17 -29.02
CA VAL A 343 2.80 -7.46 -28.35
C VAL A 343 3.10 -8.96 -28.36
N LEU A 344 2.13 -9.78 -27.92
CA LEU A 344 2.29 -11.25 -27.88
C LEU A 344 2.47 -11.87 -29.28
N SER A 345 1.93 -11.23 -30.32
CA SER A 345 2.06 -11.67 -31.71
C SER A 345 3.33 -11.17 -32.41
N SER A 346 4.10 -10.30 -31.76
CA SER A 346 5.26 -9.64 -32.39
C SER A 346 6.43 -10.59 -32.63
N ASP A 347 7.29 -10.22 -33.58
CA ASP A 347 8.53 -10.95 -33.88
C ASP A 347 9.46 -11.03 -32.67
N ALA A 348 9.43 -10.02 -31.80
CA ALA A 348 10.22 -10.00 -30.57
C ALA A 348 9.82 -11.12 -29.59
N ILE A 349 8.52 -11.42 -29.48
CA ILE A 349 8.01 -12.49 -28.59
C ILE A 349 8.13 -13.86 -29.25
N THR A 350 7.79 -13.98 -30.54
CA THR A 350 7.87 -15.25 -31.26
C THR A 350 9.32 -15.74 -31.40
N GLY A 351 10.27 -14.81 -31.49
CA GLY A 351 11.72 -15.05 -31.51
C GLY A 351 12.39 -15.27 -30.15
N LEU A 352 11.64 -15.25 -29.03
CA LEU A 352 12.20 -15.62 -27.72
C LEU A 352 12.70 -17.07 -27.70
N GLN A 353 13.62 -17.36 -26.80
CA GLN A 353 14.03 -18.74 -26.51
C GLN A 353 12.82 -19.59 -26.12
N GLU A 354 12.82 -20.86 -26.53
CA GLU A 354 11.66 -21.75 -26.36
C GLU A 354 11.20 -21.83 -24.90
N GLU A 355 12.11 -21.85 -23.92
CA GLU A 355 11.78 -21.89 -22.49
C GLU A 355 10.95 -20.67 -22.04
N MET A 356 11.34 -19.47 -22.46
CA MET A 356 10.63 -18.22 -22.14
C MET A 356 9.29 -18.15 -22.88
N ARG A 357 9.27 -18.57 -24.14
CA ARG A 357 8.06 -18.64 -24.96
C ARG A 357 7.06 -19.66 -24.42
N LEU A 358 7.55 -20.78 -23.89
CA LEU A 358 6.75 -21.84 -23.29
C LEU A 358 5.95 -21.34 -22.08
N SER A 359 6.52 -20.46 -21.25
CA SER A 359 5.78 -19.85 -20.13
C SER A 359 4.54 -19.09 -20.63
N ILE A 360 4.72 -18.26 -21.65
CA ILE A 360 3.64 -17.46 -22.25
C ILE A 360 2.60 -18.38 -22.89
N TYR A 361 3.06 -19.37 -23.69
CA TYR A 361 2.20 -20.37 -24.32
C TYR A 361 1.35 -21.12 -23.28
N ASN A 362 1.94 -21.57 -22.17
CA ASN A 362 1.23 -22.29 -21.13
C ASN A 362 0.15 -21.42 -20.47
N HIS A 363 0.40 -20.14 -20.23
CA HIS A 363 -0.61 -19.23 -19.68
C HIS A 363 -1.75 -18.97 -20.68
N LEU A 364 -1.45 -18.79 -21.97
CA LEU A 364 -2.46 -18.63 -23.02
C LEU A 364 -3.35 -19.87 -23.16
N THR A 365 -2.76 -21.06 -23.22
CA THR A 365 -3.48 -22.34 -23.34
C THR A 365 -4.35 -22.58 -22.12
N LYS A 366 -3.80 -22.39 -20.91
CA LYS A 366 -4.57 -22.49 -19.66
C LYS A 366 -5.73 -21.49 -19.61
N PHE A 367 -5.50 -20.25 -20.02
CA PHE A 367 -6.52 -19.21 -20.05
C PHE A 367 -7.66 -19.55 -21.03
N THR A 368 -7.32 -19.97 -22.25
CA THR A 368 -8.30 -20.33 -23.29
C THR A 368 -9.07 -21.59 -22.91
N HIS A 369 -8.42 -22.66 -22.45
CA HIS A 369 -9.08 -23.88 -21.99
C HIS A 369 -10.07 -23.60 -20.86
N LYS A 370 -9.69 -22.77 -19.88
CA LYS A 370 -10.58 -22.36 -18.79
C LYS A 370 -11.82 -21.63 -19.32
N ASN A 371 -11.66 -20.69 -20.27
CA ASN A 371 -12.79 -19.97 -20.87
C ASN A 371 -13.69 -20.91 -21.68
N ARG A 372 -13.12 -21.81 -22.49
CA ARG A 372 -13.88 -22.79 -23.30
C ARG A 372 -14.67 -23.76 -22.42
N ARG A 373 -14.07 -24.23 -21.33
CA ARG A 373 -14.71 -25.15 -20.38
C ARG A 373 -15.92 -24.56 -19.67
N PHE A 374 -15.88 -23.25 -19.41
CA PHE A 374 -16.91 -22.47 -18.72
C PHE A 374 -17.51 -21.40 -19.63
N ALA A 375 -17.79 -21.75 -20.89
CA ALA A 375 -18.28 -20.82 -21.91
C ALA A 375 -19.63 -20.16 -21.56
N ASP A 376 -20.39 -20.73 -20.63
CA ASP A 376 -21.66 -20.22 -20.12
C ASP A 376 -21.51 -19.27 -18.91
N ALA A 377 -20.31 -19.15 -18.35
CA ALA A 377 -20.06 -18.27 -17.20
C ALA A 377 -20.08 -16.79 -17.61
N LYS A 378 -20.62 -15.94 -16.74
CA LYS A 378 -20.72 -14.48 -16.99
C LYS A 378 -19.38 -13.78 -17.24
N TRP A 379 -18.27 -14.37 -16.78
CA TRP A 379 -16.92 -13.83 -16.93
C TRP A 379 -16.21 -14.35 -18.18
N ALA A 380 -16.76 -15.36 -18.86
CA ALA A 380 -16.12 -15.96 -20.02
C ALA A 380 -16.09 -14.96 -21.19
N LEU A 381 -14.95 -14.92 -21.90
CA LEU A 381 -14.82 -14.11 -23.10
C LEU A 381 -15.68 -14.67 -24.24
N SER A 382 -16.05 -13.80 -25.17
CA SER A 382 -16.74 -14.22 -26.39
C SER A 382 -15.86 -15.13 -27.26
N ASP A 383 -16.51 -15.96 -28.05
CA ASP A 383 -15.87 -16.87 -29.01
C ASP A 383 -14.89 -16.15 -29.93
N ASP A 384 -15.28 -14.98 -30.44
CA ASP A 384 -14.45 -14.13 -31.31
C ASP A 384 -13.13 -13.72 -30.64
N LEU A 385 -13.18 -13.29 -29.38
CA LEU A 385 -12.00 -12.87 -28.63
C LEU A 385 -11.10 -14.06 -28.26
N LEU A 386 -11.70 -15.20 -27.92
CA LEU A 386 -10.96 -16.42 -27.63
C LEU A 386 -10.21 -16.93 -28.85
N THR A 387 -10.85 -16.90 -30.03
CA THR A 387 -10.22 -17.33 -31.29
C THR A 387 -8.99 -16.48 -31.62
N ILE A 388 -9.03 -15.17 -31.32
CA ILE A 388 -7.87 -14.28 -31.46
C ILE A 388 -6.73 -14.73 -30.53
N ILE A 389 -7.02 -15.00 -29.25
CA ILE A 389 -6.02 -15.45 -28.27
C ILE A 389 -5.44 -16.82 -28.67
N GLU A 390 -6.27 -17.75 -29.13
CA GLU A 390 -5.87 -19.07 -29.61
C GLU A 390 -4.94 -18.98 -30.84
N ALA A 391 -5.20 -18.04 -31.75
CA ALA A 391 -4.31 -17.78 -32.89
C ALA A 391 -2.93 -17.27 -32.44
N VAL A 392 -2.85 -16.47 -31.38
CA VAL A 392 -1.57 -16.07 -30.77
C VAL A 392 -0.87 -17.26 -30.12
N ALA A 393 -1.61 -18.07 -29.34
CA ALA A 393 -1.06 -19.26 -28.70
C ALA A 393 -0.46 -20.24 -29.73
N ALA A 394 -1.13 -20.44 -30.87
CA ALA A 394 -0.64 -21.30 -31.95
C ALA A 394 0.70 -20.81 -32.54
N LYS A 395 0.91 -19.48 -32.65
CA LYS A 395 2.20 -18.92 -33.10
C LYS A 395 3.33 -19.12 -32.08
N LEU A 396 3.00 -19.21 -30.80
CA LEU A 396 3.97 -19.36 -29.71
C LEU A 396 4.19 -20.82 -29.29
N ALA A 397 3.54 -21.77 -29.96
CA ALA A 397 3.64 -23.19 -29.63
C ALA A 397 5.10 -23.67 -29.57
N PRO A 398 5.44 -24.53 -28.59
CA PRO A 398 6.77 -25.13 -28.51
C PRO A 398 6.99 -26.12 -29.66
N TYR A 399 8.24 -26.28 -30.10
CA TYR A 399 8.58 -27.27 -31.13
C TYR A 399 8.66 -28.68 -30.56
N SER A 400 9.05 -28.80 -29.28
CA SER A 400 9.13 -30.08 -28.58
C SER A 400 7.73 -30.68 -28.38
N PRO A 401 7.44 -31.89 -28.87
CA PRO A 401 6.18 -32.58 -28.60
C PRO A 401 5.92 -32.80 -27.11
N PHE A 402 6.99 -32.98 -26.33
CA PHE A 402 6.87 -33.11 -24.87
C PHE A 402 6.27 -31.85 -24.26
N ASN A 403 6.78 -30.67 -24.62
CA ASN A 403 6.28 -29.38 -24.13
C ASN A 403 4.88 -29.08 -24.66
N LEU A 404 4.60 -29.42 -25.92
CA LEU A 404 3.30 -29.18 -26.57
C LEU A 404 2.16 -29.91 -25.86
N TYR A 405 2.35 -31.20 -25.55
CA TYR A 405 1.32 -32.04 -24.95
C TYR A 405 1.41 -32.13 -23.42
N GLN A 406 2.34 -31.43 -22.78
CA GLN A 406 2.56 -31.48 -21.34
C GLN A 406 1.28 -31.20 -20.53
N HIS A 407 0.45 -30.26 -21.00
CA HIS A 407 -0.80 -29.88 -20.35
C HIS A 407 -1.83 -31.03 -20.28
N LEU A 408 -1.78 -32.02 -21.19
CA LEU A 408 -2.66 -33.19 -21.17
C LEU A 408 -2.31 -34.20 -20.06
N PHE A 409 -1.08 -34.12 -19.53
CA PHE A 409 -0.56 -35.01 -18.50
C PHE A 409 -0.35 -34.29 -17.15
N SER A 410 -0.84 -33.04 -17.07
CA SER A 410 -0.90 -32.24 -15.85
C SER A 410 -2.03 -32.78 -14.95
N SER A 411 -1.81 -32.82 -13.63
CA SER A 411 -2.79 -33.31 -12.64
C SER A 411 -3.97 -32.36 -12.41
N ARG A 412 -4.26 -31.48 -13.37
CA ARG A 412 -5.36 -30.52 -13.34
C ARG A 412 -6.37 -30.89 -14.41
N ASP A 413 -7.49 -31.48 -14.00
CA ASP A 413 -8.59 -31.90 -14.90
C ASP A 413 -9.13 -30.77 -15.81
N PHE A 414 -8.86 -29.51 -15.47
CA PHE A 414 -9.25 -28.33 -16.27
C PHE A 414 -8.45 -28.14 -17.56
N ASP A 415 -7.29 -28.80 -17.70
CA ASP A 415 -6.43 -28.68 -18.90
C ASP A 415 -6.93 -29.57 -20.06
N LEU A 416 -7.93 -30.43 -19.82
CA LEU A 416 -8.52 -31.37 -20.78
C LEU A 416 -9.75 -30.76 -21.48
N TYR A 417 -9.54 -29.77 -22.36
CA TYR A 417 -10.55 -29.40 -23.35
C TYR A 417 -10.18 -30.03 -24.70
N GLU A 418 -10.90 -31.07 -25.10
CA GLU A 418 -10.86 -31.56 -26.48
C GLU A 418 -11.94 -30.84 -27.30
N GLU A 419 -11.53 -30.21 -28.40
CA GLU A 419 -12.42 -29.66 -29.41
C GLU A 419 -13.48 -30.71 -29.78
N LYS A 420 -14.77 -30.32 -29.75
CA LYS A 420 -15.89 -31.21 -30.11
C LYS A 420 -15.77 -31.63 -31.57
N GLY A 421 -15.08 -32.74 -31.82
CA GLY A 421 -14.93 -33.30 -33.16
C GLY A 421 -14.35 -34.72 -33.26
N VAL A 422 -13.56 -35.21 -32.30
CA VAL A 422 -12.83 -36.50 -32.50
C VAL A 422 -12.94 -37.51 -31.34
N SER A 423 -13.53 -37.18 -30.19
CA SER A 423 -13.45 -38.02 -28.99
C SER A 423 -14.78 -38.54 -28.48
N SER A 424 -15.43 -39.39 -29.28
CA SER A 424 -16.49 -40.28 -28.77
C SER A 424 -16.26 -41.76 -29.10
N ASN A 425 -15.11 -42.12 -29.68
CA ASN A 425 -14.81 -43.50 -30.08
C ASN A 425 -13.62 -44.18 -29.37
N TRP A 426 -12.83 -43.47 -28.57
CA TRP A 426 -11.66 -44.08 -27.90
C TRP A 426 -11.98 -44.66 -26.51
N ILE A 427 -12.80 -43.97 -25.71
CA ILE A 427 -13.11 -44.41 -24.34
C ILE A 427 -14.01 -45.65 -24.33
N GLN A 428 -14.92 -45.81 -25.30
CA GLN A 428 -15.79 -47.00 -25.37
C GLN A 428 -15.08 -48.28 -25.85
N ARG A 429 -13.95 -48.20 -26.56
CA ARG A 429 -13.24 -49.40 -27.06
C ARG A 429 -12.36 -50.09 -26.03
N ASN A 430 -11.91 -49.39 -24.98
CA ASN A 430 -11.02 -49.96 -23.97
C ASN A 430 -11.74 -50.54 -22.75
N PHE A 431 -12.99 -50.16 -22.49
CA PHE A 431 -13.78 -50.75 -21.41
C PHE A 431 -14.43 -52.10 -21.75
N GLN A 432 -14.51 -52.48 -23.03
CA GLN A 432 -15.06 -53.80 -23.43
C GLN A 432 -14.03 -54.94 -23.55
N LYS A 433 -12.74 -54.68 -23.32
CA LYS A 433 -11.68 -55.70 -23.53
C LYS A 433 -11.01 -56.25 -22.27
N ASN A 434 -11.33 -55.75 -21.06
CA ASN A 434 -10.64 -56.17 -19.84
C ASN A 434 -11.49 -56.89 -18.78
N ASP A 435 -12.77 -57.17 -19.05
CA ASP A 435 -13.55 -58.06 -18.20
C ASP A 435 -13.36 -59.52 -18.61
N GLY A 436 -12.23 -60.11 -18.20
CA GLY A 436 -12.03 -61.54 -18.35
C GLY A 436 -10.60 -62.03 -18.21
N GLN A 437 -10.04 -61.99 -17.00
CA GLN A 437 -9.21 -63.07 -16.44
C GLN A 437 -8.72 -62.71 -15.02
N SER A 438 -9.34 -63.33 -14.02
CA SER A 438 -8.87 -63.32 -12.63
C SER A 438 -7.67 -64.25 -12.50
N TRP A 439 -6.53 -63.74 -12.05
CA TRP A 439 -5.42 -64.53 -11.53
C TRP A 439 -5.26 -64.24 -10.04
N THR A 440 -5.73 -65.14 -9.19
CA THR A 440 -5.31 -65.25 -7.79
C THR A 440 -5.08 -66.73 -7.50
N ASN A 441 -3.80 -67.13 -7.37
CA ASN A 441 -3.41 -68.19 -6.45
C ASN A 441 -1.88 -68.32 -6.29
N ALA A 442 -1.52 -68.61 -5.03
CA ALA A 442 -0.28 -69.16 -4.51
C ALA A 442 0.95 -68.25 -4.37
N LEU A 443 1.22 -67.81 -3.13
CA LEU A 443 2.45 -68.14 -2.36
C LEU A 443 2.49 -67.36 -1.03
N SER A 444 2.09 -68.00 0.08
CA SER A 444 2.80 -67.84 1.36
C SER A 444 2.52 -69.04 2.29
N CYS A 445 3.52 -69.89 2.44
CA CYS A 445 3.65 -70.88 3.50
C CYS A 445 5.12 -70.88 3.93
N ALA A 446 5.40 -70.22 5.04
CA ALA A 446 6.58 -70.35 5.91
C ALA A 446 6.45 -69.24 6.96
N THR A 447 5.96 -69.50 8.17
CA THR A 447 6.71 -70.03 9.33
C THR A 447 5.65 -70.07 10.45
N GLY A 448 5.48 -71.10 11.28
CA GLY A 448 6.50 -71.91 11.93
C GLY A 448 6.92 -71.29 13.26
N TYR A 449 5.96 -71.06 14.18
CA TYR A 449 5.98 -71.34 15.63
C TYR A 449 4.74 -70.76 16.30
#